data_AF-A0A401UUG3-F1
#
_entry.id   AF-A0A401UUG3-F1
#
_cell.length_a   1.000
_cell.length_b   1.000
_cell.length_c   1.000
_cell.angle_alpha   90.00
_cell.angle_beta   90.00
_cell.angle_gamma   90.00
#
_symmetry.space_group_name_H-M   'P 1'
#
loop_
_entity.id
_entity.type
_entity.pdbx_description
1 polymer ?
#
loop_
_entity_poly.entity_id
_entity_poly.type
_entity_poly.pdbx_seq_one_letter_code
_entity_poly.pdbx_strand_id
1 'polypeptide(L)'
;MKIKTDTEFISFSDGICNIFTTDEDNERVPNKYTNLGFANRVLGFKRYFEASARQINVNRVIRIPQLPGIDNFDYVEIDSVIYGVKMVQPIHDTNPLSMDLTLDKACI
;
A
#
# COMPACT_ATOMS: atom_id res chain seq x y z
N MET A 1 20.79 -10.96 20.54
CA MET A 1 20.85 -9.85 19.58
C MET A 1 20.43 -8.57 20.30
N LYS A 2 21.27 -7.55 20.33
CA LYS A 2 20.90 -6.22 20.87
C LYS A 2 20.48 -5.35 19.70
N ILE A 3 19.18 -5.12 19.54
CA ILE A 3 18.67 -4.11 18.61
C ILE A 3 19.03 -2.76 19.26
N LYS A 4 19.93 -2.01 18.63
CA LYS A 4 20.49 -0.75 19.15
C LYS A 4 19.68 0.48 18.72
N THR A 5 18.64 0.26 17.91
CA THR A 5 17.76 1.27 17.32
C THR A 5 16.35 1.02 17.86
N ASP A 6 15.60 2.07 18.18
CA ASP A 6 14.20 1.95 18.56
C ASP A 6 13.42 1.45 17.33
N THR A 7 13.11 0.16 17.28
CA THR A 7 12.48 -0.49 16.13
C THR A 7 11.04 -0.84 16.48
N GLU A 8 10.09 -0.26 15.74
CA GLU A 8 8.67 -0.48 15.96
C GLU A 8 8.23 -1.82 15.36
N PHE A 9 7.52 -2.64 16.14
CA PHE A 9 6.88 -3.84 15.59
C PHE A 9 5.58 -3.48 14.87
N ILE A 10 5.41 -3.97 13.65
CA ILE A 10 4.22 -3.71 12.83
C ILE A 10 3.55 -5.01 12.44
N SER A 11 2.27 -5.10 12.76
CA SER A 11 1.39 -6.16 12.27
C SER A 11 0.66 -5.69 11.02
N PHE A 12 0.71 -6.48 9.95
CA PHE A 12 -0.01 -6.22 8.70
C PHE A 12 -1.39 -6.89 8.69
N SER A 13 -2.18 -6.61 9.73
CA SER A 13 -3.42 -7.32 10.04
C SER A 13 -4.68 -6.51 9.72
N ASP A 14 -4.55 -5.32 9.13
CA ASP A 14 -5.70 -4.44 8.92
C ASP A 14 -6.52 -4.83 7.68
N GLY A 15 -5.93 -5.60 6.77
CA GLY A 15 -6.58 -6.07 5.57
C GLY A 15 -5.64 -6.83 4.66
N ILE A 16 -6.18 -7.28 3.54
CA ILE A 16 -5.46 -8.06 2.52
C ILE A 16 -5.52 -7.32 1.19
N CYS A 17 -4.41 -7.32 0.45
CA CYS A 17 -4.32 -6.76 -0.88
C CYS A 17 -3.66 -7.72 -1.88
N ASN A 18 -3.93 -7.49 -3.16
CA ASN A 18 -3.20 -8.10 -4.26
C ASN A 18 -2.42 -7.01 -5.01
N ILE A 19 -1.21 -7.32 -5.43
CA ILE A 19 -0.35 -6.41 -6.21
C ILE A 19 -0.15 -7.02 -7.59
N PHE A 20 -0.41 -6.24 -8.62
CA PHE A 20 -0.29 -6.64 -10.01
C PHE A 20 0.19 -5.48 -10.88
N THR A 21 0.53 -5.78 -12.12
CA THR A 21 0.87 -4.79 -13.13
C THR A 21 -0.03 -5.00 -14.36
N THR A 22 -0.04 -4.03 -15.26
CA THR A 22 -0.73 -4.15 -16.55
C THR A 22 0.29 -4.26 -17.67
N ASP A 23 -0.10 -4.88 -18.78
CA ASP A 23 0.72 -4.91 -20.00
C ASP A 23 0.52 -3.64 -20.85
N GLU A 24 1.08 -3.66 -22.06
CA GLU A 24 0.98 -2.56 -23.04
C GLU A 24 -0.46 -2.27 -23.48
N ASP A 25 -1.35 -3.26 -23.42
CA ASP A 25 -2.76 -3.17 -23.78
C ASP A 25 -3.66 -2.79 -22.57
N ASN A 26 -3.05 -2.50 -21.41
CA ASN A 26 -3.69 -2.26 -20.11
C ASN A 26 -4.45 -3.48 -19.56
N GLU A 27 -4.13 -4.69 -20.01
CA GLU A 27 -4.69 -5.91 -19.46
C GLU A 27 -3.91 -6.33 -18.20
N ARG A 28 -4.64 -6.87 -17.23
CA ARG A 28 -4.05 -7.32 -15.96
C ARG A 28 -3.16 -8.54 -16.18
N VAL A 29 -1.86 -8.36 -15.94
CA VAL A 29 -0.86 -9.43 -15.90
C VAL A 29 -1.01 -10.20 -14.57
N PRO A 30 -0.57 -11.48 -14.48
CA PRO A 30 -0.58 -12.23 -13.23
C PRO A 30 0.00 -11.45 -12.04
N ASN A 31 -0.67 -11.57 -10.89
CA ASN A 31 -0.33 -10.84 -9.68
C ASN A 31 1.12 -11.12 -9.26
N LYS A 32 1.89 -10.06 -8.99
CA LYS A 32 3.22 -10.13 -8.36
C LYS A 32 3.08 -10.72 -6.95
N TYR A 33 2.06 -10.29 -6.21
CA TYR A 33 1.76 -10.75 -4.87
C TYR A 33 0.26 -10.96 -4.68
N THR A 34 -0.12 -12.06 -4.04
CA THR A 34 -1.51 -12.42 -3.71
C THR A 34 -1.68 -12.53 -2.20
N ASN A 35 -2.84 -12.13 -1.72
CA ASN A 35 -3.22 -12.21 -0.31
C ASN A 35 -2.19 -11.59 0.67
N LEU A 36 -1.62 -10.44 0.29
CA LEU A 36 -0.63 -9.74 1.11
C LEU A 36 -1.32 -8.94 2.21
N GLY A 37 -0.95 -9.19 3.47
CA GLY A 37 -1.41 -8.37 4.58
C GLY A 37 -0.87 -6.94 4.50
N PHE A 38 -1.68 -5.95 4.84
CA PHE A 38 -1.25 -4.56 4.99
C PHE A 38 -1.71 -3.94 6.31
N ALA A 39 -1.07 -2.84 6.70
CA ALA A 39 -1.53 -1.96 7.78
C ALA A 39 -1.96 -0.61 7.19
N ASN A 40 -3.09 -0.06 7.62
CA ASN A 40 -3.54 1.26 7.19
C ASN A 40 -2.67 2.35 7.83
N ARG A 41 -2.28 3.35 7.05
CA ARG A 41 -1.62 4.56 7.56
C ARG A 41 -2.54 5.75 7.36
N VAL A 42 -2.90 6.40 8.48
CA VAL A 42 -3.72 7.61 8.45
C VAL A 42 -2.84 8.79 8.04
N LEU A 43 -3.11 9.40 6.89
CA LEU A 43 -2.68 10.78 6.61
C LEU A 43 -3.42 11.66 7.62
N GLY A 44 -2.71 12.20 8.61
CA GLY A 44 -3.20 12.91 9.80
C GLY A 44 -4.67 13.38 9.81
N PHE A 45 -5.35 13.10 10.93
CA PHE A 45 -6.78 13.32 11.31
C PHE A 45 -7.62 14.36 10.55
N LYS A 46 -7.03 15.45 10.06
CA LYS A 46 -7.74 16.52 9.34
C LYS A 46 -8.31 16.08 7.99
N ARG A 47 -7.70 15.10 7.30
CA ARG A 47 -8.16 14.62 5.98
C ARG A 47 -9.20 13.50 6.03
N TYR A 48 -9.17 12.67 7.07
CA TYR A 48 -10.04 11.50 7.20
C TYR A 48 -11.53 11.90 7.37
N PHE A 49 -11.81 12.91 8.19
CA PHE A 49 -13.18 13.37 8.42
C PHE A 49 -13.78 14.17 7.25
N GLU A 50 -12.96 14.83 6.43
CA GLU A 50 -13.44 15.56 5.24
C GLU A 50 -13.72 14.63 4.04
N ALA A 51 -13.06 13.47 3.97
CA ALA A 51 -13.20 12.51 2.87
C ALA A 51 -14.50 11.70 2.92
N SER A 52 -15.05 11.40 4.11
CA SER A 52 -16.35 10.71 4.23
C SER A 52 -17.52 11.51 3.67
N ALA A 53 -17.37 12.83 3.48
CA ALA A 53 -18.41 13.71 2.96
C ALA A 53 -18.33 13.96 1.44
N ARG A 54 -17.23 13.57 0.77
CA ARG A 54 -17.01 13.82 -0.67
C ARG A 54 -16.37 12.59 -1.30
N GLN A 55 -17.19 11.85 -2.03
CA GLN A 55 -16.94 10.58 -2.73
C GLN A 55 -15.67 10.44 -3.62
N ILE A 56 -14.65 11.29 -3.56
CA ILE A 56 -13.63 11.38 -4.62
C ILE A 56 -12.24 11.77 -4.04
N ASN A 57 -11.23 10.95 -4.37
CA ASN A 57 -9.78 11.09 -4.15
C ASN A 57 -9.24 10.88 -2.74
N VAL A 58 -9.47 9.69 -2.18
CA VAL A 58 -8.71 9.24 -1.00
C VAL A 58 -7.34 8.78 -1.49
N ASN A 59 -6.33 9.65 -1.34
CA ASN A 59 -4.93 9.22 -1.27
C ASN A 59 -4.83 8.24 -0.10
N ARG A 60 -4.92 6.94 -0.37
CA ARG A 60 -4.80 5.91 0.67
C ARG A 60 -3.32 5.63 0.87
N VAL A 61 -2.89 5.53 2.11
CA VAL A 61 -1.53 5.09 2.42
C VAL A 61 -1.64 3.77 3.16
N ILE A 62 -1.00 2.74 2.62
CA ILE A 62 -0.89 1.44 3.28
C ILE A 62 0.57 1.13 3.53
N ARG A 63 0.84 0.39 4.59
CA ARG A 63 2.15 -0.18 4.89
C ARG A 63 2.11 -1.66 4.61
N ILE A 64 3.08 -2.15 3.87
CA ILE A 64 3.27 -3.57 3.57
C ILE A 64 4.67 -4.02 3.97
N PRO A 65 4.94 -5.33 4.11
CA PRO A 65 6.29 -5.84 4.23
C PRO A 65 7.16 -5.35 3.05
N GLN A 66 8.45 -5.17 3.28
CA GLN A 66 9.37 -4.81 2.22
C GLN A 66 9.53 -6.00 1.25
N LEU A 67 8.99 -5.86 0.05
CA LEU A 67 9.04 -6.85 -1.02
C LEU A 67 9.81 -6.33 -2.24
N PRO A 68 10.55 -7.19 -2.95
CA PRO A 68 11.24 -6.79 -4.18
C PRO A 68 10.26 -6.57 -5.34
N GLY A 69 10.61 -5.68 -6.27
CA GLY A 69 9.89 -5.53 -7.55
C GLY A 69 8.55 -4.80 -7.47
N ILE A 70 8.29 -4.08 -6.38
CA ILE A 70 7.16 -3.14 -6.28
C ILE A 70 7.62 -1.75 -6.72
N ASP A 71 6.91 -1.15 -7.67
CA ASP A 71 7.19 0.19 -8.18
C ASP A 71 5.92 1.02 -8.45
N ASN A 72 6.08 2.20 -9.04
CA ASN A 72 5.00 3.15 -9.31
C ASN A 72 4.15 2.79 -10.54
N PHE A 73 4.50 1.73 -11.28
CA PHE A 73 3.71 1.20 -12.39
C PHE A 73 2.83 0.03 -11.95
N ASP A 74 2.89 -0.34 -10.67
CA ASP A 74 2.04 -1.36 -10.09
C ASP A 74 0.68 -0.82 -9.65
N TYR A 75 -0.25 -1.75 -9.58
CA TYR A 75 -1.60 -1.57 -9.08
C TYR A 75 -1.82 -2.46 -7.85
N VAL A 76 -2.61 -1.95 -6.92
CA VAL A 76 -3.00 -2.62 -5.69
C VAL A 76 -4.52 -2.77 -5.69
N GLU A 77 -4.99 -4.00 -5.58
CA GLU A 77 -6.40 -4.34 -5.41
C GLU A 77 -6.69 -4.57 -3.93
N ILE A 78 -7.66 -3.83 -3.38
CA ILE A 78 -8.14 -3.95 -2.00
C ILE A 78 -9.66 -3.92 -2.05
N ASP A 79 -10.32 -4.96 -1.53
CA ASP A 79 -11.79 -5.06 -1.48
C ASP A 79 -12.46 -4.80 -2.86
N SER A 80 -11.89 -5.37 -3.93
CA SER A 80 -12.33 -5.17 -5.31
C SER A 80 -12.22 -3.74 -5.86
N VAL A 81 -11.53 -2.85 -5.14
CA VAL A 81 -11.17 -1.51 -5.62
C VAL A 81 -9.70 -1.52 -6.05
N ILE A 82 -9.44 -1.02 -7.24
CA ILE A 82 -8.09 -0.94 -7.81
C ILE A 82 -7.51 0.46 -7.56
N TYR A 83 -6.28 0.49 -7.09
CA TYR A 83 -5.50 1.69 -6.87
C TYR A 83 -4.19 1.61 -7.64
N GLY A 84 -3.75 2.71 -8.25
CA GLY A 84 -2.41 2.83 -8.79
C GLY A 84 -1.41 3.27 -7.70
N VAL A 85 -0.20 2.71 -7.72
CA VAL A 85 0.87 3.11 -6.82
C VAL A 85 1.46 4.45 -7.29
N LYS A 86 1.29 5.51 -6.50
CA LYS A 86 1.87 6.83 -6.78
C LYS A 86 3.26 7.00 -6.21
N MET A 87 3.56 6.33 -5.10
CA MET A 87 4.84 6.45 -4.43
C MET A 87 5.12 5.23 -3.56
N VAL A 88 6.37 4.76 -3.59
CA VAL A 88 6.89 3.70 -2.73
C VAL A 88 7.94 4.30 -1.79
N GLN A 89 7.79 4.11 -0.48
CA GLN A 89 8.72 4.62 0.53
C GLN A 89 9.22 3.48 1.43
N PRO A 90 10.48 3.06 1.31
CA PRO A 90 11.06 2.07 2.21
C PRO A 90 11.17 2.60 3.64
N ILE A 91 10.97 1.73 4.62
CA ILE A 91 11.04 2.05 6.04
C ILE A 91 11.96 1.03 6.70
N HIS A 92 13.05 1.55 7.28
CA HIS A 92 14.12 0.72 7.83
C HIS A 92 14.10 0.62 9.36
N ASP A 93 13.23 1.39 10.01
CA ASP A 93 13.12 1.44 11.48
C ASP A 93 11.94 0.59 12.02
N THR A 94 11.47 -0.38 11.23
CA THR A 94 10.36 -1.27 11.60
C THR A 94 10.78 -2.73 11.54
N ASN A 95 10.14 -3.57 12.36
CA ASN A 95 10.29 -5.01 12.31
C ASN A 95 8.93 -5.69 12.05
N PRO A 96 8.76 -6.41 10.93
CA PRO A 96 9.73 -6.57 9.84
C PRO A 96 9.94 -5.28 9.05
N LEU A 97 10.99 -5.27 8.22
CA LEU A 97 11.23 -4.18 7.26
C LEU A 97 9.98 -3.98 6.42
N SER A 98 9.59 -2.71 6.25
CA SER A 98 8.31 -2.35 5.65
C SER A 98 8.50 -1.30 4.57
N MET A 99 7.46 -1.07 3.77
CA MET A 99 7.36 0.07 2.88
C MET A 99 5.96 0.67 2.92
N ASP A 100 5.88 1.99 2.82
CA ASP A 100 4.62 2.72 2.66
C ASP A 100 4.34 2.91 1.17
N LEU A 101 3.13 2.53 0.75
CA LEU A 101 2.59 2.75 -0.59
C LEU A 101 1.56 3.86 -0.52
N THR A 102 1.79 4.94 -1.28
CA THR A 102 0.76 5.94 -1.54
C THR A 102 -0.04 5.50 -2.75
N LEU A 103 -1.34 5.34 -2.56
CA LEU A 103 -2.29 4.78 -3.51
C LEU A 103 -3.28 5.85 -3.93
N ASP A 104 -3.60 5.86 -5.22
CA ASP A 104 -4.65 6.69 -5.79
C ASP A 104 -5.63 5.82 -6.58
N LYS A 105 -6.91 6.16 -6.56
CA LYS A 105 -7.94 5.31 -7.18
C LYS A 105 -7.71 5.29 -8.69
N ALA A 106 -7.54 4.11 -9.26
CA ALA A 106 -7.41 3.93 -10.69
C ALA A 106 -8.75 3.42 -11.26
N CYS A 107 -9.13 3.94 -12.43
CA CYS A 107 -10.08 3.28 -13.31
C CYS A 107 -9.25 2.67 -14.44
N ILE A 108 -9.09 1.35 -14.41
CA ILE A 108 -8.54 0.55 -15.50
C ILE A 108 -9.65 -0.33 -16.06
#